data_AF-A0A1F3ADL2-F1
#
_entry.id   AF-A0A1F3ADL2-F1
#
_cell.length_a   1.000
_cell.length_b   1.000
_cell.length_c   1.000
_cell.angle_alpha   90.00
_cell.angle_beta   90.00
_cell.angle_gamma   90.00
#
_symmetry.space_group_name_H-M   'P 1'
#
loop_
_entity.id
_entity.type
_entity.pdbx_description
1 polymer ?
#
loop_
_entity_poly.entity_id
_entity_poly.type
_entity_poly.pdbx_seq_one_letter_code
_entity_poly.pdbx_strand_id
1 'polypeptide(L)'
;MANHELDYQGGSGRSGGMAWLFMPIVLILFLGAALSVAAYNFSETDLSVAESIAAGFGGLAGIILGLIGAAIGIVVGLIGALIGLVAAGGAVAMTLFIVGSPIIALILLGLLWRRSKQVPCPDPGAHPAA
;
A
#
# COMPACT_ATOMS: atom_id res chain seq x y z
N MET A 1 -32.59 -10.32 -48.31
CA MET A 1 -33.12 -9.82 -47.02
C MET A 1 -33.74 -10.99 -46.28
N ALA A 2 -33.40 -11.11 -45.00
CA ALA A 2 -34.05 -11.91 -43.94
C ALA A 2 -33.93 -13.44 -43.97
N ASN A 3 -32.90 -13.96 -43.26
CA ASN A 3 -32.99 -15.14 -42.37
C ASN A 3 -31.65 -15.38 -41.63
N HIS A 4 -31.26 -14.43 -40.79
CA HIS A 4 -30.29 -14.61 -39.69
C HIS A 4 -31.06 -15.11 -38.44
N GLU A 5 -31.64 -16.31 -38.50
CA GLU A 5 -32.42 -16.90 -37.38
C GLU A 5 -31.73 -18.13 -36.78
N LEU A 6 -30.42 -18.05 -36.50
CA LEU A 6 -29.73 -19.09 -35.72
C LEU A 6 -28.88 -18.53 -34.57
N ASP A 7 -29.08 -17.26 -34.20
CA ASP A 7 -28.71 -16.74 -32.88
C ASP A 7 -29.96 -16.71 -32.01
N TYR A 8 -30.39 -17.82 -31.42
CA TYR A 8 -31.21 -17.82 -30.19
C TYR A 8 -31.38 -19.26 -29.63
N GLN A 9 -30.26 -19.94 -29.36
CA GLN A 9 -30.26 -21.02 -28.36
C GLN A 9 -29.52 -20.59 -27.09
N GLY A 10 -29.72 -19.32 -26.71
CA GLY A 10 -29.43 -18.76 -25.38
C GLY A 10 -30.48 -19.17 -24.35
N GLY A 11 -30.68 -20.48 -24.20
CA GLY A 11 -31.78 -21.08 -23.43
C GLY A 11 -31.33 -22.06 -22.36
N SER A 12 -30.20 -21.83 -21.68
CA SER A 12 -29.92 -22.49 -20.41
C SER A 12 -30.36 -21.58 -19.25
N GLY A 13 -31.40 -22.04 -18.55
CA GLY A 13 -32.15 -21.28 -17.57
C GLY A 13 -31.31 -20.65 -16.46
N ARG A 14 -31.65 -19.41 -16.15
CA ARG A 14 -31.21 -18.62 -14.99
C ARG A 14 -31.35 -19.41 -13.68
N SER A 15 -30.22 -19.91 -13.16
CA SER A 15 -29.98 -20.20 -11.74
C SER A 15 -28.48 -20.04 -11.41
N GLY A 16 -27.84 -19.00 -11.94
CA GLY A 16 -26.40 -18.76 -11.78
C GLY A 16 -26.01 -18.10 -10.45
N GLY A 17 -26.96 -17.50 -9.72
CA GLY A 17 -26.68 -16.75 -8.49
C GLY A 17 -26.31 -17.63 -7.30
N MET A 18 -26.98 -18.77 -7.12
CA MET A 18 -26.63 -19.71 -6.03
C MET A 18 -25.32 -20.43 -6.31
N ALA A 19 -25.03 -20.80 -7.55
CA ALA A 19 -23.78 -21.47 -7.91
C ALA A 19 -22.56 -20.64 -7.53
N TRP A 20 -22.61 -19.31 -7.65
CA TRP A 20 -21.54 -18.40 -7.22
C TRP A 20 -21.31 -18.39 -5.69
N LEU A 21 -22.36 -18.57 -4.90
CA LEU A 21 -22.25 -18.67 -3.44
C LEU A 21 -21.73 -20.05 -3.00
N PHE A 22 -22.11 -21.11 -3.71
CA PHE A 22 -21.64 -22.47 -3.43
C PHE A 22 -20.23 -22.74 -3.97
N MET A 23 -19.82 -22.07 -5.04
CA MET A 23 -18.50 -22.22 -5.64
C MET A 23 -17.34 -22.13 -4.63
N PRO A 24 -17.22 -21.10 -3.78
CA PRO A 24 -16.14 -21.04 -2.79
C PRO A 24 -16.23 -22.16 -1.76
N ILE A 25 -17.43 -22.54 -1.33
CA ILE A 25 -17.66 -23.63 -0.36
C ILE A 25 -17.17 -24.95 -0.95
N VAL A 26 -17.55 -25.24 -2.21
CA VAL A 26 -17.15 -26.46 -2.91
C VAL A 26 -15.64 -26.48 -3.14
N LEU A 27 -15.03 -25.34 -3.50
CA LEU A 27 -13.58 -25.24 -3.67
C LEU A 27 -12.82 -25.47 -2.35
N ILE A 28 -13.31 -24.91 -1.24
CA ILE A 28 -12.72 -25.12 0.10
C ILE A 28 -12.85 -26.59 0.50
N LEU A 29 -14.02 -27.21 0.31
CA LEU A 29 -14.22 -28.62 0.64
C LEU A 29 -13.35 -29.53 -0.23
N PHE A 30 -13.27 -29.25 -1.53
CA PHE A 30 -12.48 -30.03 -2.48
C PHE A 30 -10.98 -29.91 -2.19
N LEU A 31 -10.48 -28.69 -2.02
CA LEU A 31 -9.07 -28.44 -1.74
C LEU A 31 -8.67 -28.97 -0.35
N GLY A 32 -9.55 -28.80 0.64
CA GLY A 32 -9.35 -29.34 1.99
C GLY A 32 -9.27 -30.86 1.97
N ALA A 33 -10.21 -31.53 1.27
CA ALA A 33 -10.18 -32.98 1.09
C ALA A 33 -8.92 -33.45 0.32
N ALA A 34 -8.50 -32.73 -0.72
CA ALA A 34 -7.28 -33.05 -1.46
C ALA A 34 -6.03 -32.93 -0.55
N LEU A 35 -5.95 -31.88 0.27
CA LEU A 35 -4.88 -31.75 1.27
C LEU A 35 -4.96 -32.84 2.34
N SER A 36 -6.14 -33.28 2.74
CA SER A 36 -6.30 -34.39 3.70
C SER A 36 -5.80 -35.71 3.13
N VAL A 37 -6.09 -36.00 1.86
CA VAL A 37 -5.56 -37.18 1.16
C VAL A 37 -4.04 -37.08 1.03
N ALA A 38 -3.51 -35.89 0.71
CA ALA A 38 -2.07 -35.67 0.66
C ALA A 38 -1.42 -35.88 2.03
N ALA A 39 -2.01 -35.34 3.11
CA ALA A 39 -1.52 -35.55 4.47
C ALA A 39 -1.57 -37.03 4.89
N TYR A 40 -2.57 -37.79 4.46
CA TYR A 40 -2.65 -39.23 4.76
C TYR A 40 -1.57 -40.04 4.01
N ASN A 41 -1.21 -39.66 2.78
CA ASN A 41 -0.27 -40.44 1.95
C ASN A 41 1.20 -40.01 2.06
N PHE A 42 1.46 -38.73 2.36
CA PHE A 42 2.80 -38.15 2.33
C PHE A 42 3.30 -37.70 3.70
N SER A 43 2.53 -37.90 4.77
CA SER A 43 3.04 -37.61 6.11
C SER A 43 4.02 -38.68 6.55
N GLU A 44 5.15 -38.24 7.09
CA GLU A 44 6.16 -39.09 7.71
C GLU A 44 5.70 -39.62 9.08
N THR A 45 4.64 -39.05 9.65
CA THR A 45 3.97 -39.53 10.86
C THR A 45 2.72 -40.34 10.53
N ASP A 46 2.56 -41.49 11.19
CA ASP A 46 1.35 -42.32 11.13
C ASP A 46 0.16 -41.57 11.73
N LEU A 47 -0.55 -40.82 10.88
CA LEU A 47 -1.76 -40.11 11.25
C LEU A 47 -2.97 -41.03 11.11
N SER A 48 -3.85 -41.01 12.10
CA SER A 48 -5.17 -41.60 11.97
C SER A 48 -5.98 -40.83 10.92
N VAL A 49 -7.00 -41.49 10.34
CA VAL A 49 -7.88 -40.90 9.31
C VAL A 49 -8.49 -39.57 9.78
N ALA A 50 -8.85 -39.46 11.07
CA ALA A 50 -9.39 -38.24 11.65
C ALA A 50 -8.35 -37.11 11.69
N GLU A 51 -7.10 -37.42 12.02
CA GLU A 51 -6.02 -36.43 12.11
C GLU A 51 -5.58 -35.94 10.73
N SER A 52 -5.58 -36.79 9.70
CA SER A 52 -5.28 -36.36 8.33
C SER A 52 -6.36 -35.43 7.76
N ILE A 53 -7.63 -35.65 8.13
CA ILE A 53 -8.72 -34.73 7.78
C ILE A 53 -8.49 -33.38 8.45
N ALA A 54 -8.22 -33.38 9.76
CA ALA A 54 -7.94 -32.17 10.52
C ALA A 54 -6.71 -31.43 10.00
N ALA A 55 -5.64 -32.15 9.63
CA ALA A 55 -4.42 -31.57 9.06
C ALA A 55 -4.66 -30.93 7.69
N GLY A 56 -5.44 -31.57 6.81
CA GLY A 56 -5.74 -31.02 5.50
C GLY A 56 -6.58 -29.74 5.54
N PHE A 57 -7.65 -29.74 6.33
CA PHE A 57 -8.47 -28.54 6.53
C PHE A 57 -7.76 -27.48 7.38
N GLY A 58 -6.94 -27.88 8.35
CA GLY A 58 -6.09 -26.98 9.12
C GLY A 58 -5.03 -26.28 8.26
N GLY A 59 -4.40 -27.00 7.34
CA GLY A 59 -3.48 -26.44 6.36
C GLY A 59 -4.17 -25.45 5.43
N LEU A 60 -5.37 -25.79 4.95
CA LEU A 60 -6.18 -24.88 4.14
C LEU A 60 -6.56 -23.60 4.91
N ALA A 61 -6.98 -23.73 6.18
CA ALA A 61 -7.27 -22.58 7.03
C ALA A 61 -6.02 -21.69 7.23
N GLY A 62 -4.85 -22.30 7.41
CA GLY A 62 -3.57 -21.61 7.47
C GLY A 62 -3.24 -20.83 6.20
N ILE A 63 -3.50 -21.40 5.02
CA ILE A 63 -3.32 -20.71 3.73
C ILE A 63 -4.25 -19.50 3.64
N ILE A 64 -5.53 -19.65 3.98
CA ILE A 64 -6.49 -18.54 3.94
C ILE A 64 -6.08 -17.42 4.90
N LEU A 65 -5.76 -17.76 6.15
CA LEU A 65 -5.29 -16.79 7.13
C LEU A 65 -3.98 -16.12 6.71
N GLY A 66 -3.06 -16.87 6.10
CA GLY A 66 -1.81 -16.35 5.54
C GLY A 66 -2.05 -15.35 4.41
N LEU A 67 -2.97 -15.64 3.50
CA LEU A 67 -3.35 -14.71 2.41
C LEU A 67 -3.99 -13.43 2.94
N ILE A 68 -4.88 -13.54 3.93
CA ILE A 68 -5.49 -12.37 4.58
C ILE A 68 -4.41 -11.55 5.31
N GLY A 69 -3.54 -12.22 6.06
CA GLY A 69 -2.43 -11.59 6.77
C GLY A 69 -1.47 -10.88 5.81
N ALA A 70 -1.16 -11.49 4.66
CA ALA A 70 -0.34 -10.88 3.63
C ALA A 70 -1.01 -9.63 3.03
N ALA A 71 -2.31 -9.69 2.73
CA ALA A 71 -3.05 -8.53 2.22
C ALA A 71 -3.04 -7.36 3.23
N ILE A 72 -3.31 -7.62 4.51
CA ILE A 72 -3.22 -6.61 5.57
C ILE A 72 -1.78 -6.10 5.71
N GLY A 73 -0.81 -7.01 5.67
CA GLY A 73 0.62 -6.68 5.75
C GLY A 73 1.08 -5.75 4.63
N ILE A 74 0.57 -5.93 3.41
CA ILE A 74 0.82 -5.01 2.29
C ILE A 74 0.25 -3.62 2.61
N VAL A 75 -1.00 -3.54 3.08
CA VAL A 75 -1.63 -2.24 3.42
C VAL A 75 -0.83 -1.51 4.51
N VAL A 76 -0.51 -2.20 5.59
CA VAL A 76 0.27 -1.65 6.71
C VAL A 76 1.68 -1.28 6.24
N GLY A 77 2.33 -2.11 5.42
CA GLY A 77 3.64 -1.86 4.85
C GLY A 77 3.68 -0.63 3.94
N LEU A 78 2.66 -0.44 3.11
CA LEU A 78 2.52 0.75 2.26
C LEU A 78 2.31 2.03 3.08
N ILE A 79 1.50 1.97 4.14
CA ILE A 79 1.33 3.10 5.07
C ILE A 79 2.67 3.41 5.77
N GLY A 80 3.36 2.38 6.26
CA GLY A 80 4.69 2.52 6.84
C GLY A 80 5.71 3.14 5.87
N ALA A 81 5.68 2.73 4.60
CA ALA A 81 6.54 3.29 3.56
C ALA A 81 6.22 4.77 3.27
N LEU A 82 4.94 5.16 3.25
CA LEU A 82 4.53 6.56 3.13
C LEU A 82 5.05 7.41 4.30
N ILE A 83 4.90 6.91 5.53
CA ILE A 83 5.43 7.59 6.72
C ILE A 83 6.97 7.69 6.63
N GLY A 84 7.63 6.62 6.22
CA GLY A 84 9.08 6.59 6.01
C GLY A 84 9.55 7.59 4.96
N LEU A 85 8.81 7.75 3.86
CA LEU A 85 9.10 8.73 2.82
C LEU A 85 8.98 10.16 3.35
N VAL A 86 7.93 10.46 4.13
CA VAL A 86 7.74 11.77 4.76
C VAL A 86 8.85 12.06 5.79
N ALA A 87 9.19 11.07 6.61
CA ALA A 87 10.27 11.19 7.58
C ALA A 87 11.63 11.43 6.88
N ALA A 88 11.91 10.70 5.80
CA ALA A 88 13.11 10.91 5.00
C ALA A 88 13.11 12.30 4.34
N GLY A 89 11.97 12.76 3.81
CA GLY A 89 11.82 14.11 3.26
C GLY A 89 12.11 15.20 4.29
N GLY A 90 11.65 15.04 5.53
CA GLY A 90 11.97 15.93 6.65
C GLY A 90 13.47 16.00 6.96
N ALA A 91 14.14 14.84 6.96
CA ALA A 91 15.58 14.77 7.17
C ALA A 91 16.38 15.48 6.05
N VAL A 92 15.95 15.30 4.79
CA VAL A 92 16.58 15.98 3.64
C VAL A 92 16.35 17.49 3.71
N ALA A 93 15.14 17.94 4.06
CA ALA A 93 14.85 19.38 4.21
C ALA A 93 15.71 20.02 5.31
N MET A 94 15.87 19.34 6.44
CA MET A 94 16.69 19.84 7.55
C MET A 94 18.17 19.95 7.16
N THR A 95 18.70 18.94 6.48
CA THR A 95 20.10 18.95 6.02
C THR A 95 20.35 20.05 4.99
N LEU A 96 19.44 20.24 4.03
CA LEU A 96 19.51 21.36 3.06
C LEU A 96 19.43 22.73 3.74
N PHE A 97 18.59 22.89 4.76
CA PHE A 97 18.46 24.15 5.48
C PHE A 97 19.75 24.51 6.23
N ILE A 98 20.37 23.54 6.91
CA ILE A 98 21.65 23.74 7.63
C ILE A 98 22.75 24.17 6.66
N VAL A 99 22.83 23.56 5.48
CA VAL A 99 23.86 23.88 4.48
C VAL A 99 23.56 25.18 3.73
N GLY A 100 22.29 25.46 3.43
CA GLY A 100 21.86 26.64 2.65
C GLY A 100 21.78 27.94 3.45
N SER A 101 21.47 27.86 4.75
CA SER A 101 21.31 29.02 5.64
C SER A 101 22.53 29.97 5.66
N PRO A 102 23.78 29.48 5.77
CA PRO A 102 24.97 30.34 5.73
C PRO A 102 25.12 31.13 4.41
N ILE A 103 24.76 30.51 3.28
CA ILE A 103 24.89 31.12 1.95
C ILE A 103 23.89 32.28 1.82
N ILE A 104 22.64 32.06 2.22
CA ILE A 104 21.60 33.10 2.20
C ILE A 104 21.96 34.24 3.16
N ALA A 105 22.49 33.92 4.35
CA ALA A 105 22.94 34.92 5.31
C ALA A 105 24.07 35.79 4.74
N LEU A 106 25.05 35.21 4.04
CA LEU A 106 26.13 35.96 3.40
C LEU A 106 25.62 36.87 2.26
N ILE A 107 24.67 36.40 1.45
CA ILE A 107 24.07 37.21 0.38
C ILE A 107 23.30 38.39 0.97
N LEU A 108 22.47 38.16 1.98
CA LEU A 108 21.72 39.21 2.68
C LEU A 108 22.65 40.21 3.34
N LEU A 109 23.72 39.75 4.00
CA LEU A 109 24.75 40.63 4.58
C LEU A 109 25.41 41.49 3.50
N GLY A 110 25.78 40.90 2.36
CA GLY A 110 26.37 41.61 1.23
C GLY A 110 25.43 42.66 0.61
N LEU A 111 24.14 42.33 0.49
CA LEU A 111 23.10 43.26 0.01
C LEU A 111 22.86 44.40 1.01
N LEU A 112 22.85 44.10 2.31
CA LEU A 112 22.73 45.10 3.37
C LEU A 112 23.93 46.05 3.36
N TRP A 113 25.15 45.53 3.20
CA TRP A 113 26.37 46.33 3.15
C TRP A 113 26.47 47.17 1.87
N ARG A 114 25.92 46.69 0.75
CA ARG A 114 25.77 47.50 -0.47
C ARG A 114 24.73 48.60 -0.29
N ARG A 115 23.60 48.33 0.36
CA ARG A 115 22.59 49.35 0.67
C ARG A 115 23.09 50.38 1.68
N SER A 116 23.81 50.00 2.73
CA SER A 116 24.32 50.96 3.72
C SER A 116 25.32 51.94 3.11
N LYS A 117 26.05 51.53 2.08
CA LYS A 117 26.90 52.44 1.27
C LYS A 117 26.11 53.35 0.32
N GLN A 118 24.85 53.03 0.04
CA GLN A 118 23.97 53.78 -0.86
C GLN A 118 23.01 54.72 -0.13
N VAL A 119 22.82 54.58 1.18
CA VAL A 119 22.02 55.51 1.99
C VAL A 119 22.93 56.69 2.35
N PRO A 120 22.75 57.87 1.74
CA PRO A 120 23.39 59.08 2.22
C PRO A 120 22.87 59.31 3.64
N CYS A 121 23.76 59.68 4.56
CA CYS A 121 23.40 60.10 5.91
C CYS A 121 22.15 61.00 5.85
N PRO A 122 21.08 60.72 6.63
CA PRO A 122 19.97 61.65 6.74
C PRO A 122 20.52 63.02 7.09
N ASP A 123 20.30 63.99 6.21
CA ASP A 123 20.73 65.36 6.41
C ASP A 123 20.17 65.84 7.77
N PRO A 124 21.01 66.38 8.69
CA PRO A 124 20.54 66.85 10.00
C PRO A 124 19.53 68.01 9.91
N GLY A 125 19.27 68.53 8.71
CA GLY A 125 18.28 69.57 8.43
C GLY A 125 16.85 69.08 8.17
N ALA A 126 16.57 67.77 8.22
CA ALA A 126 15.22 67.22 7.98
C ALA A 126 14.28 67.30 9.20
N HIS A 127 14.53 68.21 10.14
CA HIS A 127 13.51 68.62 11.09
C HIS A 127 12.64 69.68 10.39
N PRO A 128 11.31 69.51 10.30
CA PRO A 128 10.46 70.59 9.80
C PRO A 128 10.68 71.81 10.68
N ALA A 129 11.16 72.89 10.06
CA ALA A 129 11.20 74.20 10.70
C ALA A 129 9.77 74.57 11.12
N ALA A 130 9.53 74.53 12.42
CA ALA A 130 8.36 75.12 13.06
C ALA A 130 8.69 76.56 13.47
#